data_AF-A0A5N3X4P1-F1
#
_entry.id   AF-A0A5N3X4P1-F1
#
_cell.length_a   1.000
_cell.length_b   1.000
_cell.length_c   1.000
_cell.angle_alpha   90.00
_cell.angle_beta   90.00
_cell.angle_gamma   90.00
#
_symmetry.space_group_name_H-M   'P 1'
#
loop_
_entity.id
_entity.type
_entity.pdbx_description
1 polymer ?
#
loop_
_entity_poly.entity_id
_entity_poly.type
_entity_poly.pdbx_seq_one_letter_code
_entity_poly.pdbx_strand_id
1 'polypeptide(L)'
;MGLCIGELNDDLRSDPMFTYIRAEMHTVAEKVDTVRIVHIHSVIVLQLSGKRKGRVEISPEQLSVALTEAERLAELTGGTLRVVGWFHCHPHVTIMEQGFVGLVFSCFLQDKNTKIEQYERIEIPIHIVPHGTIGKVCLESAIEVPKILIHIPPHLDSVTKIHNGSWLEDRLERNQKHLQELQQEKKEFMQEFSSLE
;
A
#
# COMPACT_ATOMS: atom_id res chain seq x y z
N MET A 1 12.01 -3.87 0.21
CA MET A 1 11.19 -4.31 1.36
C MET A 1 10.64 -3.08 2.04
N GLY A 2 9.65 -3.24 2.91
CA GLY A 2 9.16 -2.14 3.72
C GLY A 2 8.09 -2.56 4.70
N LEU A 3 7.52 -1.56 5.37
CA LEU A 3 6.48 -1.70 6.38
C LEU A 3 5.15 -1.12 5.90
N CYS A 4 4.05 -1.68 6.36
CA CYS A 4 2.69 -1.26 6.05
C CYS A 4 2.09 -0.49 7.22
N ILE A 5 1.53 0.69 6.95
CA ILE A 5 0.80 1.51 7.93
C ILE A 5 -0.68 1.42 7.64
N GLY A 6 -1.46 1.19 8.68
CA GLY A 6 -2.88 0.94 8.55
C GLY A 6 -3.59 0.82 9.88
N GLU A 7 -4.82 0.33 9.82
CA GLU A 7 -5.69 0.10 10.97
C GLU A 7 -6.29 -1.30 10.94
N LEU A 8 -6.70 -1.77 12.12
CA LEU A 8 -7.39 -3.04 12.30
C LEU A 8 -8.85 -2.75 12.63
N ASN A 9 -9.75 -3.19 11.76
CA ASN A 9 -11.18 -3.10 11.96
C ASN A 9 -11.71 -4.45 12.43
N ASP A 10 -12.11 -4.51 13.70
CA ASP A 10 -12.70 -5.69 14.33
C ASP A 10 -14.24 -5.69 14.26
N ASP A 11 -14.87 -4.57 13.87
CA ASP A 11 -16.33 -4.43 13.73
C ASP A 11 -16.75 -4.16 12.28
N LEU A 12 -17.23 -5.21 11.61
CA LEU A 12 -17.71 -5.17 10.24
C LEU A 12 -19.05 -4.44 10.07
N ARG A 13 -19.76 -4.13 11.17
CA ARG A 13 -21.10 -3.53 11.09
C ARG A 13 -21.06 -2.04 10.75
N SER A 14 -19.93 -1.38 10.99
CA SER A 14 -19.73 0.04 10.72
C SER A 14 -18.91 0.33 9.45
N ASP A 15 -18.33 -0.68 8.80
CA ASP A 15 -17.45 -0.49 7.66
C ASP A 15 -18.26 -0.36 6.33
N PRO A 16 -18.25 0.81 5.67
CA PRO A 16 -18.93 1.02 4.40
C PRO A 16 -18.44 0.09 3.28
N MET A 17 -17.16 -0.32 3.32
CA MET A 17 -16.51 -1.17 2.33
C MET A 17 -16.97 -2.63 2.45
N PHE A 18 -17.27 -3.10 3.66
CA PHE A 18 -17.79 -4.46 3.85
C PHE A 18 -19.16 -4.65 3.17
N THR A 19 -19.95 -3.58 3.07
CA THR A 19 -21.22 -3.60 2.33
C THR A 19 -21.00 -3.82 0.82
N TYR A 20 -19.94 -3.24 0.25
CA TYR A 20 -19.55 -3.45 -1.16
C TYR A 20 -19.01 -4.86 -1.40
N ILE A 21 -18.10 -5.34 -0.54
CA ILE A 21 -17.48 -6.67 -0.68
C ILE A 21 -18.50 -7.81 -0.47
N ARG A 22 -19.51 -7.62 0.41
CA ARG A 22 -20.59 -8.60 0.62
C ARG A 22 -21.38 -8.92 -0.66
N ALA A 23 -21.46 -7.98 -1.62
CA ALA A 23 -22.14 -8.22 -2.89
C ALA A 23 -21.40 -9.20 -3.81
N GLU A 24 -20.07 -9.29 -3.71
CA GLU A 24 -19.24 -10.25 -4.46
C GLU A 24 -19.00 -11.58 -3.69
N MET A 25 -19.09 -11.57 -2.37
CA MET A 25 -18.86 -12.75 -1.52
C MET A 25 -20.10 -13.65 -1.37
N HIS A 26 -20.66 -14.13 -2.48
CA HIS A 26 -21.89 -14.92 -2.49
C HIS A 26 -21.75 -16.39 -2.03
N THR A 27 -20.59 -16.82 -1.49
CA THR A 27 -20.32 -18.25 -1.18
C THR A 27 -19.69 -18.55 0.18
N VAL A 28 -19.49 -17.58 1.08
CA VAL A 28 -18.98 -17.86 2.44
C VAL A 28 -19.83 -17.17 3.49
N ALA A 29 -21.14 -17.40 3.41
CA ALA A 29 -22.11 -16.90 4.38
C ALA A 29 -22.64 -18.04 5.23
N GLU A 30 -21.76 -18.79 5.90
CA GLU A 30 -22.16 -19.66 7.01
C GLU A 30 -21.02 -19.74 8.04
N LYS A 31 -21.23 -19.07 9.18
CA LYS A 31 -20.38 -18.99 10.39
C LYS A 31 -19.02 -18.28 10.29
N VAL A 32 -19.01 -16.94 10.43
CA VAL A 32 -17.82 -16.26 10.98
C VAL A 32 -18.28 -15.14 11.93
N ASP A 33 -18.29 -15.42 13.23
CA ASP A 33 -18.72 -14.46 14.26
C ASP A 33 -17.69 -13.34 14.54
N THR A 34 -16.51 -13.36 13.93
CA THR A 34 -15.54 -12.24 13.99
C THR A 34 -14.59 -12.28 12.78
N VAL A 35 -14.91 -11.59 11.68
CA VAL A 35 -13.90 -11.32 10.62
C VAL A 35 -13.14 -10.07 11.04
N ARG A 36 -11.81 -10.14 11.05
CA ARG A 36 -10.93 -8.98 11.27
C ARG A 36 -10.39 -8.51 9.93
N ILE A 37 -10.50 -7.22 9.65
CA ILE A 37 -9.99 -6.62 8.42
C ILE A 37 -8.83 -5.68 8.74
N VAL A 38 -7.73 -5.82 8.01
CA VAL A 38 -6.61 -4.88 8.08
C VAL A 38 -6.70 -3.94 6.88
N HIS A 39 -6.87 -2.65 7.13
CA HIS A 39 -6.85 -1.62 6.09
C HIS A 39 -5.45 -1.02 6.01
N ILE A 40 -4.75 -1.25 4.91
CA ILE A 40 -3.42 -0.68 4.66
C ILE A 40 -3.58 0.62 3.88
N HIS A 41 -3.16 1.74 4.48
CA HIS A 41 -3.36 3.09 3.91
C HIS A 41 -2.11 3.60 3.20
N SER A 42 -0.94 3.31 3.75
CA SER A 42 0.35 3.73 3.20
C SER A 42 1.45 2.73 3.53
N VAL A 43 2.63 2.97 2.96
CA VAL A 43 3.80 2.12 3.16
C VAL A 43 5.04 2.97 3.45
N ILE A 44 5.96 2.42 4.22
CA ILE A 44 7.32 2.94 4.39
C ILE A 44 8.28 2.03 3.66
N VAL A 45 9.03 2.59 2.72
CA VAL A 45 10.08 1.86 2.01
C VAL A 45 11.35 1.87 2.85
N LEU A 46 11.93 0.70 3.10
CA LEU A 46 13.13 0.55 3.92
C LEU A 46 14.36 0.25 3.07
N GLN A 47 15.49 0.85 3.44
CA GLN A 47 16.80 0.49 2.92
C GLN A 47 17.28 -0.83 3.52
N LEU A 48 17.72 -1.77 2.68
CA LEU A 48 18.28 -3.04 3.13
C LEU A 48 19.69 -2.85 3.71
N SER A 49 19.85 -3.03 5.01
CA SER A 49 21.12 -2.99 5.73
C SER A 49 21.76 -4.39 5.82
N GLY A 50 22.34 -4.87 4.72
CA GLY A 50 23.26 -6.01 4.74
C GLY A 50 22.90 -7.14 3.77
N LYS A 51 23.86 -7.47 2.90
CA LYS A 51 23.78 -8.58 1.95
C LYS A 51 24.19 -9.90 2.60
N ARG A 52 23.49 -10.35 3.65
CA ARG A 52 23.63 -11.75 4.10
C ARG A 52 22.65 -12.61 3.29
N LYS A 53 23.16 -13.69 2.67
CA LYS A 53 22.35 -14.59 1.83
C LYS A 53 21.18 -15.14 2.64
N GLY A 54 19.96 -14.91 2.16
CA GLY A 54 18.78 -15.69 2.54
C GLY A 54 17.97 -15.20 3.74
N ARG A 55 18.28 -14.04 4.35
CA ARG A 55 17.43 -13.50 5.44
C ARG A 55 17.31 -11.99 5.35
N VAL A 56 16.07 -11.53 5.24
CA VAL A 56 15.73 -10.12 5.31
C VAL A 56 15.09 -9.87 6.66
N GLU A 57 15.74 -9.05 7.48
CA GLU A 57 15.30 -8.69 8.83
C GLU A 57 15.05 -7.19 8.90
N ILE A 58 14.00 -6.79 9.62
CA ILE A 58 13.71 -5.40 9.94
C ILE A 58 14.41 -5.12 11.28
N SER A 59 15.31 -4.13 11.30
CA SER A 59 16.01 -3.79 12.54
C SER A 59 15.10 -3.07 13.53
N PRO A 60 15.37 -3.13 14.85
CA PRO A 60 14.59 -2.38 15.84
C PRO A 60 14.54 -0.88 15.55
N GLU A 61 15.62 -0.31 15.02
CA GLU A 61 15.69 1.10 14.64
C GLU A 61 14.75 1.42 13.47
N GLN A 62 14.70 0.54 12.46
CA GLN A 62 13.77 0.69 11.34
C GLN A 62 12.31 0.58 11.79
N LEU A 63 12.03 -0.34 12.71
CA LEU A 63 10.70 -0.47 13.31
C LEU A 63 10.34 0.78 14.12
N SER A 64 11.27 1.30 14.93
CA SER A 64 11.05 2.53 15.71
C SER A 64 10.72 3.72 14.82
N VAL A 65 11.44 3.91 13.71
CA VAL A 65 11.15 4.99 12.75
C VAL A 65 9.75 4.83 12.16
N ALA A 66 9.35 3.59 11.83
CA ALA A 66 8.04 3.33 11.28
C ALA A 66 6.90 3.52 12.30
N LEU A 67 7.14 3.21 13.57
CA LEU A 67 6.18 3.46 14.65
C LEU A 67 5.97 4.96 14.85
N THR A 68 7.05 5.74 14.93
CA THR A 68 6.95 7.22 15.03
C THR A 68 6.24 7.83 13.83
N GLU A 69 6.49 7.33 12.62
CA GLU A 69 5.78 7.81 11.43
C GLU A 69 4.29 7.42 11.45
N ALA A 70 3.94 6.23 11.94
CA ALA A 70 2.54 5.83 12.09
C ALA A 70 1.80 6.73 13.10
N GLU A 71 2.43 7.09 14.22
CA GLU A 71 1.90 8.07 15.18
C GLU A 71 1.67 9.44 14.54
N ARG A 72 2.65 9.96 13.82
CA ARG A 72 2.53 11.23 13.09
C ARG A 72 1.38 11.22 12.08
N LEU A 73 1.20 10.11 11.36
CA LEU A 73 0.12 9.95 10.39
C LEU A 73 -1.24 9.80 11.07
N ALA A 74 -1.31 9.12 12.22
CA ALA A 74 -2.51 9.02 13.03
C ALA A 74 -3.00 10.42 13.45
N GLU A 75 -2.09 11.27 13.94
CA GLU A 75 -2.39 12.67 14.28
C GLU A 75 -2.87 13.49 13.08
N LEU A 76 -2.20 13.34 11.92
CA LEU A 76 -2.53 14.11 10.72
C LEU A 76 -3.90 13.72 10.12
N THR A 77 -4.28 12.45 10.25
CA THR A 77 -5.51 11.90 9.64
C THR A 77 -6.67 11.81 10.62
N GLY A 78 -6.43 11.98 11.92
CA GLY A 78 -7.42 11.81 12.97
C GLY A 78 -7.86 10.35 13.19
N GLY A 79 -7.09 9.38 12.67
CA GLY A 79 -7.38 7.94 12.75
C GLY A 79 -6.42 7.18 13.67
N THR A 80 -6.67 5.89 13.88
CA THR A 80 -5.80 5.00 14.69
C THR A 80 -4.84 4.23 13.80
N LEU A 81 -3.86 4.93 13.23
CA LEU A 81 -2.85 4.31 12.36
C LEU A 81 -1.72 3.68 13.19
N ARG A 82 -1.33 2.46 12.79
CA ARG A 82 -0.21 1.72 13.35
C ARG A 82 0.53 0.94 12.27
N VAL A 83 1.69 0.40 12.62
CA VAL A 83 2.35 -0.60 11.76
C VAL A 83 1.56 -1.90 11.83
N VAL A 84 1.00 -2.34 10.70
CA VAL A 84 0.10 -3.52 10.62
C VAL A 84 0.70 -4.68 9.85
N GLY A 85 1.85 -4.48 9.21
CA GLY A 85 2.42 -5.51 8.35
C GLY A 85 3.72 -5.10 7.70
N TRP A 86 4.19 -5.95 6.81
CA TRP A 86 5.43 -5.78 6.07
C TRP A 86 5.27 -6.29 4.64
N PHE A 87 6.12 -5.82 3.73
CA PHE A 87 6.13 -6.27 2.35
C PHE A 87 7.52 -6.51 1.78
N HIS A 88 7.61 -7.46 0.84
CA HIS A 88 8.86 -7.80 0.17
C HIS A 88 8.62 -8.49 -1.18
N CYS A 89 9.69 -8.61 -1.99
CA CYS A 89 9.61 -9.20 -3.33
C CYS A 89 10.12 -10.65 -3.46
N HIS A 90 10.74 -11.22 -2.40
CA HIS A 90 11.37 -12.55 -2.47
C HIS A 90 11.16 -13.32 -1.17
N PRO A 91 10.67 -14.57 -1.19
CA PRO A 91 9.98 -15.26 -0.09
C PRO A 91 10.83 -15.64 1.16
N HIS A 92 11.79 -14.82 1.59
CA HIS A 92 12.68 -15.07 2.73
C HIS A 92 12.64 -13.93 3.74
N VAL A 93 11.59 -13.85 4.56
CA VAL A 93 11.49 -12.87 5.66
C VAL A 93 11.09 -13.54 6.97
N THR A 94 11.71 -13.05 8.04
CA THR A 94 11.45 -13.44 9.43
C THR A 94 10.07 -12.96 9.88
N ILE A 95 9.31 -13.87 10.50
CA ILE A 95 7.96 -13.65 11.03
C ILE A 95 7.96 -12.55 12.09
N MET A 96 7.00 -11.62 12.01
CA MET A 96 6.67 -10.64 13.04
C MET A 96 5.51 -11.15 13.93
N GLU A 97 5.27 -10.50 15.06
CA GLU A 97 4.30 -10.89 16.09
C GLU A 97 2.86 -11.17 15.58
N GLN A 98 2.06 -11.85 16.40
CA GLN A 98 0.66 -12.17 16.11
C GLN A 98 -0.14 -10.89 15.80
N GLY A 99 -0.85 -10.87 14.66
CA GLY A 99 -1.63 -9.71 14.21
C GLY A 99 -0.97 -8.88 13.11
N PHE A 100 0.29 -9.17 12.74
CA PHE A 100 0.94 -8.59 11.55
C PHE A 100 0.62 -9.41 10.29
N VAL A 101 0.37 -8.71 9.18
CA VAL A 101 0.19 -9.34 7.86
C VAL A 101 1.45 -9.17 6.99
N GLY A 102 1.78 -10.21 6.22
CA GLY A 102 2.92 -10.21 5.30
C GLY A 102 2.46 -10.18 3.84
N LEU A 103 2.95 -9.22 3.06
CA LEU A 103 2.72 -9.12 1.62
C LEU A 103 3.95 -9.58 0.83
N VAL A 104 3.74 -10.45 -0.15
CA VAL A 104 4.79 -10.99 -1.02
C VAL A 104 4.48 -10.67 -2.48
N PHE A 105 5.37 -9.92 -3.13
CA PHE A 105 5.23 -9.54 -4.53
C PHE A 105 6.19 -10.35 -5.40
N SER A 106 5.69 -11.08 -6.39
CA SER A 106 6.55 -11.73 -7.39
C SER A 106 6.67 -10.84 -8.63
N CYS A 107 7.78 -10.10 -8.72
CA CYS A 107 8.11 -9.28 -9.88
C CYS A 107 9.02 -10.05 -10.84
N PHE A 108 8.79 -9.93 -12.14
CA PHE A 108 9.54 -10.64 -13.19
C PHE A 108 9.51 -12.16 -13.02
N LEU A 109 8.38 -12.76 -13.41
CA LEU A 109 8.21 -14.21 -13.41
C LEU A 109 9.27 -14.83 -14.33
N GLN A 110 10.25 -15.50 -13.74
CA GLN A 110 11.20 -16.33 -14.45
C GLN A 110 11.19 -17.67 -13.73
N ASP A 111 10.80 -18.73 -14.44
CA ASP A 111 10.61 -20.07 -13.87
C ASP A 111 11.86 -20.52 -13.13
N LYS A 112 11.81 -20.42 -11.81
CA LYS A 112 12.83 -20.96 -10.90
C LYS A 112 12.09 -21.64 -9.77
N ASN A 113 12.16 -22.97 -9.78
CA ASN A 113 11.73 -23.84 -8.70
C ASN A 113 12.31 -23.34 -7.36
N THR A 114 11.49 -22.61 -6.61
CA THR A 114 11.85 -22.11 -5.28
C THR A 114 11.25 -23.07 -4.26
N LYS A 115 12.10 -23.59 -3.37
CA LYS A 115 11.67 -24.44 -2.27
C LYS A 115 10.88 -23.59 -1.28
N ILE A 116 9.62 -23.96 -1.04
CA ILE A 116 8.76 -23.34 -0.03
C ILE A 116 9.10 -23.97 1.33
N GLU A 117 9.39 -23.14 2.34
CA GLU A 117 9.79 -23.60 3.68
C GLU A 117 8.61 -24.09 4.55
N GLN A 118 8.95 -24.83 5.61
CA GLN A 118 8.10 -25.65 6.49
C GLN A 118 7.29 -24.85 7.53
N TYR A 119 6.43 -23.93 7.11
CA TYR A 119 5.48 -23.26 8.02
C TYR A 119 4.04 -23.45 7.59
N GLU A 120 3.12 -23.38 8.55
CA GLU A 120 1.68 -23.33 8.28
C GLU A 120 1.36 -22.00 7.59
N ARG A 121 1.13 -22.07 6.27
CA ARG A 121 0.74 -20.92 5.46
C ARG A 121 -0.78 -20.77 5.52
N ILE A 122 -1.23 -19.70 6.15
CA ILE A 122 -2.64 -19.27 6.08
C ILE A 122 -2.74 -18.21 4.99
N GLU A 123 -3.57 -18.46 3.98
CA GLU A 123 -3.86 -17.48 2.94
C GLU A 123 -4.98 -16.55 3.41
N ILE A 124 -4.71 -15.25 3.40
CA ILE A 124 -5.67 -14.21 3.76
C ILE A 124 -6.15 -13.55 2.46
N PRO A 125 -7.47 -13.44 2.20
CA PRO A 125 -7.99 -12.73 1.04
C PRO A 125 -7.50 -11.28 1.01
N ILE A 126 -7.05 -10.83 -0.16
CA ILE A 126 -6.59 -9.45 -0.40
C ILE A 126 -7.52 -8.75 -1.39
N HIS A 127 -7.97 -7.56 -1.02
CA HIS A 127 -8.78 -6.69 -1.88
C HIS A 127 -8.06 -5.36 -2.07
N ILE A 128 -8.04 -4.85 -3.30
CA ILE A 128 -7.51 -3.52 -3.61
C ILE A 128 -8.68 -2.54 -3.63
N VAL A 129 -8.69 -1.60 -2.69
CA VAL A 129 -9.68 -0.53 -2.65
C VAL A 129 -9.31 0.52 -3.71
N PRO A 130 -10.16 0.78 -4.72
CA PRO A 130 -9.86 1.77 -5.74
C PRO A 130 -9.85 3.18 -5.14
N HIS A 131 -8.82 3.96 -5.47
CA HIS A 131 -8.70 5.35 -5.06
C HIS A 131 -8.38 6.22 -6.29
N GLY A 132 -9.25 7.21 -6.58
CA GLY A 132 -9.19 8.00 -7.82
C GLY A 132 -8.00 8.99 -7.89
N THR A 133 -7.39 9.31 -6.75
CA THR A 133 -6.22 10.17 -6.66
C THR A 133 -5.07 9.45 -5.95
N ILE A 134 -3.88 10.05 -5.89
CA ILE A 134 -2.82 9.57 -4.98
C ILE A 134 -2.80 10.50 -3.78
N GLY A 135 -2.98 9.92 -2.59
CA GLY A 135 -2.88 10.67 -1.33
C GLY A 135 -1.47 11.21 -1.11
N LYS A 136 -1.37 12.35 -0.42
CA LYS A 136 -0.09 13.03 -0.12
C LYS A 136 0.93 12.09 0.52
N VAL A 137 0.51 11.31 1.52
CA VAL A 137 1.37 10.36 2.25
C VAL A 137 1.97 9.32 1.30
N CYS A 138 1.15 8.73 0.41
CA CYS A 138 1.64 7.74 -0.55
C CYS A 138 2.58 8.35 -1.59
N LEU A 139 2.36 9.61 -1.97
CA LEU A 139 3.27 10.34 -2.87
C LEU A 139 4.61 10.64 -2.19
N GLU A 140 4.59 11.09 -0.93
CA GLU A 140 5.79 11.32 -0.12
C GLU A 140 6.59 10.02 0.02
N SER A 141 5.95 8.91 0.38
CA SER A 141 6.60 7.59 0.44
C SER A 141 7.19 7.15 -0.91
N ALA A 142 6.54 7.48 -2.04
CA ALA A 142 7.02 7.10 -3.36
C ALA A 142 8.31 7.87 -3.76
N ILE A 143 8.42 9.15 -3.41
CA ILE A 143 9.60 9.97 -3.71
C ILE A 143 10.78 9.69 -2.76
N GLU A 144 10.59 8.97 -1.65
CA GLU A 144 11.68 8.47 -0.81
C GLU A 144 12.49 7.37 -1.50
N VAL A 145 11.90 6.61 -2.44
CA VAL A 145 12.59 5.52 -3.12
C VAL A 145 13.87 6.01 -3.84
N PRO A 146 13.83 7.03 -4.71
CA PRO A 146 15.04 7.61 -5.28
C PRO A 146 16.09 8.05 -4.24
N LYS A 147 15.66 8.65 -3.13
CA LYS A 147 16.58 9.11 -2.07
C LYS A 147 17.30 7.93 -1.41
N ILE A 148 16.59 6.84 -1.16
CA ILE A 148 17.17 5.60 -0.64
C ILE A 148 18.15 4.99 -1.66
N LEU A 149 17.81 5.02 -2.95
CA LEU A 149 18.63 4.44 -4.01
C LEU A 149 19.94 5.20 -4.28
N ILE A 150 20.01 6.51 -4.05
CA ILE A 150 21.25 7.30 -4.21
C ILE A 150 22.37 6.78 -3.29
N HIS A 151 22.01 6.16 -2.17
CA HIS A 151 22.97 5.57 -1.23
C HIS A 151 23.44 4.16 -1.65
N ILE A 152 22.99 3.64 -2.81
CA ILE A 152 23.35 2.33 -3.38
C ILE A 152 24.39 2.53 -4.51
N PRO A 153 25.39 1.65 -4.67
CA PRO A 153 26.46 1.83 -5.67
C PRO A 153 25.94 1.98 -7.12
N PRO A 154 26.53 2.89 -7.92
CA PRO A 154 25.99 3.41 -9.20
C PRO A 154 25.82 2.40 -10.35
N HIS A 155 26.28 1.15 -10.21
CA HIS A 155 26.13 0.12 -11.26
C HIS A 155 24.68 -0.38 -11.51
N LEU A 156 23.70 0.14 -10.75
CA LEU A 156 22.27 -0.25 -10.81
C LEU A 156 21.36 0.92 -11.27
N ASP A 157 21.93 2.05 -11.68
CA ASP A 157 21.29 3.37 -11.57
C ASP A 157 20.73 3.95 -12.88
N SER A 158 21.00 3.34 -14.05
CA SER A 158 20.54 3.89 -15.34
C SER A 158 19.04 3.69 -15.60
N VAL A 159 18.44 2.64 -15.06
CA VAL A 159 17.01 2.30 -15.28
C VAL A 159 16.08 3.13 -14.38
N THR A 160 16.50 3.45 -13.16
CA THR A 160 15.63 4.05 -12.13
C THR A 160 15.54 5.58 -12.23
N LYS A 161 16.58 6.24 -12.76
CA LYS A 161 16.62 7.70 -12.93
C LYS A 161 15.72 8.22 -14.06
N ILE A 162 15.48 7.43 -15.11
CA ILE A 162 14.77 7.87 -16.31
C ILE A 162 13.24 7.70 -16.17
N HIS A 163 12.76 6.76 -15.36
CA HIS A 163 11.34 6.42 -15.30
C HIS A 163 10.52 7.24 -14.29
N ASN A 164 11.11 7.58 -13.13
CA ASN A 164 10.34 8.16 -12.01
C ASN A 164 10.08 9.67 -12.14
N GLY A 165 11.02 10.44 -12.72
CA GLY A 165 10.85 11.88 -12.94
C GLY A 165 9.80 12.18 -14.00
N SER A 166 9.90 11.51 -15.16
CA SER A 166 8.94 11.63 -16.27
C SER A 166 7.52 11.29 -15.84
N TRP A 167 7.35 10.23 -15.03
CA TRP A 167 6.01 9.79 -14.61
C TRP A 167 5.24 10.85 -13.80
N LEU A 168 5.92 11.62 -12.94
CA LEU A 168 5.28 12.69 -12.16
C LEU A 168 4.83 13.84 -13.05
N GLU A 169 5.64 14.21 -14.04
CA GLU A 169 5.32 15.23 -15.03
C GLU A 169 4.14 14.80 -15.92
N ASP A 170 4.19 13.58 -16.46
CA ASP A 170 3.09 13.00 -17.26
C ASP A 170 1.78 12.89 -16.45
N ARG A 171 1.89 12.63 -15.14
CA ARG A 171 0.74 12.60 -14.24
C ARG A 171 0.18 13.99 -13.97
N LEU A 172 1.05 14.99 -13.83
CA LEU A 172 0.62 16.39 -13.66
C LEU A 172 -0.16 16.87 -14.88
N GLU A 173 0.34 16.61 -16.09
CA GLU A 173 -0.35 16.96 -17.33
C GLU A 173 -1.72 16.27 -17.44
N ARG A 174 -1.78 14.96 -17.14
CA ARG A 174 -3.06 14.22 -17.11
C ARG A 174 -4.04 14.80 -16.09
N ASN A 175 -3.58 15.18 -14.90
CA ASN A 175 -4.43 15.79 -13.89
C ASN A 175 -4.96 17.17 -14.34
N GLN A 176 -4.15 17.96 -15.05
CA GLN A 176 -4.59 19.24 -15.61
C GLN A 176 -5.68 19.05 -16.66
N LYS A 177 -5.52 18.08 -17.56
CA LYS A 177 -6.54 17.73 -18.55
C LYS A 177 -7.83 17.24 -17.88
N HIS A 178 -7.71 16.33 -16.90
CA HIS A 178 -8.86 15.80 -16.18
C HIS A 178 -9.62 16.89 -15.41
N LEU A 179 -8.90 17.88 -14.86
CA LEU A 179 -9.54 19.03 -14.21
C LEU A 179 -10.38 19.86 -15.20
N GLN A 180 -9.93 20.03 -16.44
CA GLN A 180 -10.70 20.73 -17.48
C GLN A 180 -11.99 19.98 -17.84
N GLU A 181 -11.91 18.65 -17.97
CA GLU A 181 -13.07 17.78 -18.22
C GLU A 181 -14.09 17.90 -17.07
N LEU A 182 -13.66 17.74 -15.82
CA LEU A 182 -14.53 17.89 -14.64
C LEU A 182 -15.14 19.29 -14.53
N GLN A 183 -14.41 20.33 -14.91
CA GLN A 183 -14.95 21.70 -14.94
C GLN A 183 -16.01 21.89 -16.01
N GLN A 184 -15.89 21.20 -17.15
CA GLN A 184 -16.87 21.25 -18.22
C GLN A 184 -18.15 20.49 -17.82
N GLU A 185 -18.01 19.26 -17.31
CA GLU A 185 -19.14 18.46 -16.80
C GLU A 185 -19.89 19.22 -15.69
N LYS A 186 -19.15 19.86 -14.76
CA LYS A 186 -19.76 20.69 -13.72
C LYS A 186 -20.61 21.81 -14.31
N LYS A 187 -20.18 22.46 -15.39
CA LYS A 187 -20.95 23.55 -16.03
C LYS A 187 -22.22 23.03 -16.69
N GLU A 188 -22.12 21.93 -17.43
CA GLU A 188 -23.26 21.29 -18.08
C GLU A 188 -24.30 20.88 -17.06
N PHE A 189 -23.86 20.22 -15.98
CA PHE A 189 -24.75 19.81 -14.89
C PHE A 189 -25.43 21.00 -14.20
N MET A 190 -24.71 22.10 -13.96
CA MET A 190 -25.29 23.31 -13.37
C MET A 190 -26.30 23.98 -14.31
N GLN A 191 -26.08 23.94 -15.62
CA GLN A 191 -27.02 24.47 -16.61
C GLN A 191 -28.30 23.64 -16.67
N GLU A 192 -28.17 22.31 -16.71
CA GLU A 192 -29.31 21.39 -16.65
C GLU A 192 -30.11 21.59 -15.37
N PHE A 193 -29.43 21.65 -14.21
CA PHE A 193 -30.08 21.87 -12.93
C PHE A 193 -30.86 23.19 -12.89
N SER A 194 -30.27 24.28 -13.39
CA SER A 194 -30.93 25.59 -13.43
C SER A 194 -32.11 25.66 -14.41
N SER A 195 -32.18 24.72 -15.37
CA SER A 195 -33.31 24.63 -16.31
C SER A 195 -34.50 23.83 -15.77
N LEU A 196 -34.33 23.13 -14.64
CA LEU A 196 -35.35 22.35 -13.96
C LEU A 196 -36.09 23.13 -12.87
N GLU A 197 -35.58 24.31 -12.47
CA GLU A 197 -36.26 25.32 -11.63
C GLU A 197 -37.08 26.31 -12.46
#